data_AF-A0A7K0CPL8-F1
#
_entry.id   AF-A0A7K0CPL8-F1
#
_cell.length_a   1.000
_cell.length_b   1.000
_cell.length_c   1.000
_cell.angle_alpha   90.00
_cell.angle_beta   90.00
_cell.angle_gamma   90.00
#
_symmetry.space_group_name_H-M   'P 1'
#
loop_
_entity.id
_entity.type
_entity.pdbx_description
1 polymer ?
#
loop_
_entity_poly.entity_id
_entity_poly.type
_entity_poly.pdbx_seq_one_letter_code
_entity_poly.pdbx_strand_id
1 'polypeptide(L)'
;MLPEPYPPYPPKSARPDMAEARKRGPAAAVDACWENLLLHWHWRHAANEALRPGRPVPPLIPLVTAAAAEPRLRRLYPYTSHYFLRFSSTTHYPYANQGGMIEPLINGNFRVHRRDPHADLGEFTTAEEAVARVVRLLPDTDPEVTAGRDEPTSGA
;
A
#
# COMPACT_ATOMS: atom_id res chain seq x y z
N MET A 1 -17.94 -19.13 35.16
CA MET A 1 -16.73 -19.00 34.32
C MET A 1 -16.86 -17.67 33.59
N LEU A 2 -16.18 -16.62 34.07
CA LEU A 2 -16.13 -15.36 33.33
C LEU A 2 -15.30 -15.63 32.06
N PRO A 3 -15.69 -15.09 30.88
CA PRO A 3 -14.83 -15.20 29.71
C PRO A 3 -13.46 -14.60 30.06
N GLU A 4 -12.39 -15.35 29.76
CA GLU A 4 -11.02 -14.86 29.83
C GLU A 4 -10.96 -13.46 29.18
N PRO A 5 -10.33 -12.47 29.82
CA PRO A 5 -10.20 -11.15 29.22
C PRO A 5 -9.58 -11.30 27.83
N TYR A 6 -10.17 -10.63 26.84
CA TYR A 6 -9.65 -10.62 25.47
C TYR A 6 -8.14 -10.40 25.51
N PRO A 7 -7.35 -11.18 24.74
CA PRO A 7 -5.92 -10.98 24.69
C PRO A 7 -5.65 -9.50 24.35
N PRO A 8 -4.72 -8.85 25.05
CA PRO A 8 -4.47 -7.43 24.84
C PRO A 8 -4.08 -7.19 23.38
N TYR A 9 -4.54 -6.07 22.83
CA TYR A 9 -4.11 -5.65 21.49
C TYR A 9 -2.58 -5.68 21.43
N PRO A 10 -1.99 -6.15 20.32
CA PRO A 10 -0.56 -6.04 20.15
C PRO A 10 -0.16 -4.56 20.20
N PRO A 11 0.98 -4.22 20.83
CA PRO A 11 1.46 -2.86 20.85
C PRO A 11 1.71 -2.39 19.41
N LYS A 12 1.39 -1.13 19.13
CA LYS A 12 1.72 -0.52 17.83
C LYS A 12 3.22 -0.26 17.79
N SER A 13 3.89 -0.73 16.73
CA SER A 13 5.27 -0.34 16.46
C SER A 13 5.37 1.17 16.26
N ALA A 14 6.50 1.75 16.69
CA ALA A 14 6.84 3.12 16.33
C ALA A 14 6.87 3.24 14.80
N ARG A 15 6.30 4.32 14.27
CA ARG A 15 6.18 4.56 12.84
C ARG A 15 7.01 5.77 12.44
N PRO A 16 7.55 5.82 11.21
CA PRO A 16 8.21 7.01 10.70
C PRO A 16 7.29 8.23 10.76
N ASP A 17 7.86 9.38 11.16
CA ASP A 17 7.15 10.66 11.13
C ASP A 17 6.95 11.12 9.68
N MET A 18 5.70 11.02 9.21
CA MET A 18 5.33 11.41 7.86
C MET A 18 5.40 12.92 7.62
N ALA A 19 5.24 13.75 8.66
CA ALA A 19 5.35 15.21 8.51
C ALA A 19 6.81 15.60 8.28
N GLU A 20 7.74 15.05 9.08
CA GLU A 20 9.18 15.26 8.88
C GLU A 20 9.68 14.64 7.57
N ALA A 21 9.14 13.48 7.16
CA ALA A 21 9.45 12.91 5.85
C ALA A 21 9.03 13.83 4.70
N ARG A 22 7.84 14.43 4.77
CA ARG A 22 7.37 15.39 3.76
C ARG A 22 8.20 16.67 3.70
N LYS A 23 8.63 17.20 4.85
CA LYS A 23 9.55 18.37 4.90
C LYS A 23 10.87 18.09 4.20
N ARG A 24 11.35 16.84 4.24
CA ARG A 24 12.57 16.38 3.54
C ARG A 24 12.36 16.14 2.03
N GLY A 25 11.12 16.18 1.56
CA GLY A 25 10.75 16.11 0.16
C GLY A 25 10.06 14.79 -0.26
N PRO A 26 9.62 14.70 -1.52
CA PRO A 26 8.79 13.60 -2.02
C PRO A 26 9.43 12.21 -1.87
N ALA A 27 10.72 12.06 -2.17
CA ALA A 27 11.42 10.78 -2.06
C ALA A 27 11.45 10.26 -0.61
N ALA A 28 11.77 11.11 0.36
CA ALA A 28 11.76 10.76 1.78
C ALA A 28 10.34 10.40 2.26
N ALA A 29 9.32 11.09 1.75
CA ALA A 29 7.92 10.77 2.04
C ALA A 29 7.52 9.40 1.47
N VAL A 30 7.99 9.02 0.28
CA VAL A 30 7.78 7.68 -0.30
C VAL A 30 8.42 6.61 0.57
N ASP A 31 9.69 6.78 0.96
CA ASP A 31 10.40 5.82 1.81
C ASP A 31 9.68 5.60 3.15
N ALA A 32 9.35 6.69 3.83
CA ALA A 32 8.61 6.65 5.08
C ALA A 32 7.23 6.02 4.92
N CYS A 33 6.57 6.21 3.77
CA CYS A 33 5.25 5.64 3.51
C CYS A 33 5.31 4.11 3.32
N TRP A 34 6.29 3.60 2.57
CA TRP A 34 6.50 2.16 2.40
C TRP A 34 6.71 1.45 3.75
N GLU A 35 7.57 2.00 4.60
CA GLU A 35 7.81 1.48 5.94
C GLU A 35 6.55 1.57 6.82
N ASN A 36 5.88 2.72 6.83
CA ASN A 36 4.61 2.90 7.55
C ASN A 36 3.55 1.87 7.13
N LEU A 37 3.44 1.59 5.84
CA LEU A 37 2.44 0.68 5.28
C LEU A 37 2.71 -0.76 5.71
N LEU A 38 3.96 -1.22 5.66
CA LEU A 38 4.36 -2.53 6.18
C LEU A 38 4.07 -2.67 7.67
N LEU A 39 4.50 -1.69 8.49
CA LEU A 39 4.25 -1.69 9.93
C LEU A 39 2.75 -1.66 10.25
N HIS A 40 1.95 -0.93 9.45
CA HIS A 40 0.51 -0.93 9.58
C HIS A 40 -0.09 -2.32 9.37
N TRP A 41 0.28 -3.00 8.28
CA TRP A 41 -0.28 -4.31 7.95
C TRP A 41 0.21 -5.43 8.85
N HIS A 42 1.46 -5.39 9.32
CA HIS A 42 1.95 -6.28 10.37
C HIS A 42 1.13 -6.15 11.66
N TRP A 43 0.96 -4.92 12.15
CA TRP A 43 0.15 -4.69 13.35
C TRP A 43 -1.31 -5.12 13.14
N ARG A 44 -1.89 -4.81 11.98
CA ARG A 44 -3.28 -5.17 11.64
C ARG A 44 -3.46 -6.68 11.57
N HIS A 45 -2.51 -7.42 11.01
CA HIS A 45 -2.52 -8.88 10.98
C HIS A 45 -2.46 -9.46 12.40
N ALA A 46 -1.51 -9.02 13.23
CA ALA A 46 -1.39 -9.46 14.62
C ALA A 46 -2.65 -9.15 15.44
N ALA A 47 -3.25 -7.97 15.24
CA ALA A 47 -4.49 -7.59 15.92
C ALA A 47 -5.68 -8.44 15.47
N ASN A 48 -5.77 -8.80 14.18
CA ASN A 48 -6.81 -9.71 13.70
C ASN A 48 -6.65 -11.10 14.29
N GLU A 49 -5.42 -11.63 14.36
CA GLU A 49 -5.17 -12.94 14.94
C GLU A 49 -5.51 -12.97 16.44
N ALA A 50 -5.16 -11.92 17.20
CA ALA A 50 -5.51 -11.83 18.62
C ALA A 50 -7.04 -11.73 18.85
N LEU A 51 -7.75 -10.92 18.07
CA LEU A 51 -9.19 -10.70 18.26
C LEU A 51 -10.07 -11.78 17.64
N ARG A 52 -9.60 -12.40 16.56
CA ARG A 52 -10.35 -13.33 15.71
C ARG A 52 -9.42 -14.44 15.20
N PRO A 53 -8.88 -15.30 16.10
CA PRO A 53 -7.93 -16.34 15.74
C PRO A 53 -8.47 -17.21 14.59
N GLY A 54 -7.62 -17.50 13.62
CA GLY A 54 -7.97 -18.35 12.48
C GLY A 54 -8.96 -17.73 11.48
N ARG A 55 -9.38 -16.47 11.65
CA ARG A 55 -10.18 -15.79 10.62
C ARG A 55 -9.26 -15.47 9.43
N PRO A 56 -9.61 -15.92 8.21
CA PRO A 56 -8.84 -15.59 7.03
C PRO A 56 -8.73 -14.07 6.83
N VAL A 57 -7.51 -13.59 6.61
CA VAL A 57 -7.24 -12.20 6.23
C VAL A 57 -6.56 -12.17 4.87
N PRO A 58 -6.90 -11.21 4.00
CA PRO A 58 -6.21 -11.07 2.73
C PRO A 58 -4.69 -10.93 2.92
N PRO A 59 -3.87 -11.53 2.05
CA PRO A 59 -2.41 -11.60 2.19
C PRO A 59 -1.73 -10.25 1.85
N LEU A 60 -1.96 -9.22 2.65
CA LEU A 60 -1.41 -7.88 2.38
C LEU A 60 0.06 -7.70 2.71
N ILE A 61 0.56 -8.37 3.74
CA ILE A 61 1.98 -8.31 4.07
C ILE A 61 2.84 -8.80 2.88
N PRO A 62 2.63 -10.02 2.34
CA PRO A 62 3.43 -10.47 1.20
C PRO A 62 3.21 -9.60 -0.05
N LEU A 63 2.00 -9.07 -0.28
CA LEU A 63 1.76 -8.13 -1.38
C LEU A 63 2.60 -6.85 -1.27
N VAL A 64 2.59 -6.20 -0.11
CA VAL A 64 3.34 -4.95 0.11
C VAL A 64 4.84 -5.24 0.06
N THR A 65 5.30 -6.38 0.61
CA THR A 65 6.70 -6.79 0.54
C THR A 65 7.17 -7.00 -0.90
N ALA A 66 6.42 -7.75 -1.71
CA ALA A 66 6.75 -7.99 -3.11
C ALA A 66 6.76 -6.67 -3.93
N ALA A 67 5.77 -5.81 -3.69
CA ALA A 67 5.70 -4.51 -4.36
C ALA A 67 6.84 -3.57 -3.95
N ALA A 68 7.28 -3.60 -2.68
CA ALA A 68 8.41 -2.81 -2.19
C ALA A 68 9.76 -3.29 -2.74
N ALA A 69 9.87 -4.58 -3.10
CA ALA A 69 11.08 -5.15 -3.69
C ALA A 69 11.30 -4.74 -5.17
N GLU A 70 10.26 -4.24 -5.83
CA GLU A 70 10.29 -3.84 -7.24
C GLU A 70 10.74 -2.37 -7.38
N PRO A 71 11.94 -2.06 -7.93
CA PRO A 71 12.47 -0.69 -7.93
C PRO A 71 11.59 0.39 -8.55
N ARG A 72 10.81 0.09 -9.61
CA ARG A 72 9.96 1.11 -10.24
C ARG A 72 8.75 1.43 -9.38
N LEU A 73 8.13 0.44 -8.76
CA LEU A 73 7.05 0.67 -7.80
C LEU A 73 7.57 1.31 -6.51
N ARG A 74 8.77 0.97 -6.07
CA ARG A 74 9.38 1.51 -4.85
C ARG A 74 9.62 3.02 -4.89
N ARG A 75 9.66 3.62 -6.09
CA ARG A 75 9.73 5.07 -6.34
C ARG A 75 8.38 5.78 -6.30
N LEU A 76 7.27 5.04 -6.40
CA LEU A 76 5.92 5.58 -6.31
C LEU A 76 5.43 5.60 -4.86
N TYR A 77 4.51 6.52 -4.57
CA TYR A 77 3.86 6.60 -3.26
C TYR A 77 2.81 5.49 -3.11
N PRO A 78 3.00 4.53 -2.20
CA PRO A 78 2.08 3.42 -2.02
C PRO A 78 0.91 3.84 -1.12
N TYR A 79 -0.27 3.31 -1.38
CA TYR A 79 -1.37 3.41 -0.42
C TYR A 79 -2.36 2.26 -0.60
N THR A 80 -3.11 1.98 0.46
CA THR A 80 -4.20 0.99 0.41
C THR A 80 -5.57 1.63 0.57
N SER A 81 -6.53 1.21 -0.24
CA SER A 81 -7.96 1.57 -0.10
C SER A 81 -8.80 0.32 -0.29
N HIS A 82 -9.68 -0.02 0.66
CA HIS A 82 -10.47 -1.26 0.62
C HIS A 82 -9.63 -2.53 0.37
N TYR A 83 -8.43 -2.61 0.96
CA TYR A 83 -7.42 -3.65 0.72
C TYR A 83 -6.71 -3.62 -0.65
N PHE A 84 -7.14 -2.81 -1.61
CA PHE A 84 -6.42 -2.63 -2.86
C PHE A 84 -5.11 -1.88 -2.62
N LEU A 85 -3.99 -2.46 -3.04
CA LEU A 85 -2.72 -1.77 -3.13
C LEU A 85 -2.67 -0.94 -4.41
N ARG A 86 -2.35 0.35 -4.26
CA ARG A 86 -2.31 1.35 -5.33
C ARG A 86 -1.01 2.17 -5.23
N PHE A 87 -0.64 2.77 -6.36
CA PHE A 87 0.59 3.55 -6.50
C PHE A 87 0.28 4.91 -7.08
N SER A 88 0.89 5.96 -6.53
CA SER A 88 0.68 7.35 -6.95
C SER A 88 2.00 8.05 -7.26
N SER A 89 2.01 8.90 -8.29
CA SER A 89 3.12 9.82 -8.57
C SER A 89 3.05 11.13 -7.77
N THR A 90 2.04 11.27 -6.90
CA THR A 90 1.95 12.37 -5.93
C THR A 90 1.89 11.83 -4.50
N THR A 91 2.59 12.49 -3.58
CA THR A 91 2.59 12.11 -2.15
C THR A 91 1.44 12.71 -1.36
N HIS A 92 0.65 13.60 -1.96
CA HIS A 92 -0.56 14.19 -1.38
C HIS A 92 -1.77 13.98 -2.27
N TYR A 93 -2.93 14.09 -1.64
CA TYR A 93 -4.19 14.14 -2.35
C TYR A 93 -4.31 15.45 -3.16
N PRO A 94 -4.86 15.43 -4.39
CA PRO A 94 -5.38 14.26 -5.10
C PRO A 94 -4.27 13.32 -5.61
N TYR A 95 -4.45 12.02 -5.38
CA TYR A 95 -3.47 11.01 -5.79
C TYR A 95 -3.47 10.80 -7.30
N ALA A 96 -2.30 10.98 -7.92
CA ALA A 96 -2.08 10.71 -9.33
C ALA A 96 -1.74 9.24 -9.53
N ASN A 97 -2.76 8.39 -9.56
CA ASN A 97 -2.58 6.93 -9.68
C ASN A 97 -1.76 6.55 -10.91
N GLN A 98 -0.82 5.62 -10.75
CA GLN A 98 0.02 5.08 -11.81
C GLN A 98 -0.18 3.57 -11.94
N GLY A 99 -0.15 3.08 -13.17
CA GLY A 99 -0.36 1.65 -13.47
C GLY A 99 -1.77 1.17 -13.12
N GLY A 100 -1.83 -0.04 -12.54
CA GLY A 100 -3.05 -0.69 -12.06
C GLY A 100 -3.13 -0.75 -10.54
N MET A 101 -4.06 -1.55 -10.03
CA MET A 101 -4.21 -1.83 -8.60
C MET A 101 -4.29 -3.33 -8.34
N ILE A 102 -3.84 -3.76 -7.16
CA ILE A 102 -3.80 -5.18 -6.80
C ILE A 102 -4.73 -5.41 -5.61
N GLU A 103 -5.69 -6.29 -5.79
CA GLU A 103 -6.62 -6.75 -4.76
C GLU A 103 -6.13 -8.09 -4.19
N PRO A 104 -5.74 -8.15 -2.91
CA PRO A 104 -5.50 -9.41 -2.22
C PRO A 104 -6.85 -10.09 -1.93
N LEU A 105 -6.98 -11.35 -2.28
CA LEU A 105 -8.20 -12.12 -2.05
C LEU A 105 -8.08 -12.97 -0.79
N ILE A 106 -9.22 -13.25 -0.15
CA ILE A 106 -9.28 -14.05 1.08
C ILE A 106 -8.77 -15.49 0.85
N ASN A 107 -8.87 -16.00 -0.37
CA ASN A 107 -8.39 -17.32 -0.76
C ASN A 107 -6.85 -17.40 -0.91
N GLY A 108 -6.13 -16.28 -0.73
CA GLY A 108 -4.67 -16.20 -0.87
C GLY A 108 -4.18 -15.72 -2.24
N ASN A 109 -5.05 -15.61 -3.24
CA ASN A 109 -4.70 -15.13 -4.58
C ASN A 109 -4.73 -13.60 -4.66
N PHE A 110 -4.29 -13.08 -5.81
CA PHE A 110 -4.20 -11.65 -6.09
C PHE A 110 -4.88 -11.33 -7.40
N ARG A 111 -5.85 -10.43 -7.40
CA ARG A 111 -6.51 -9.96 -8.61
C ARG A 111 -5.94 -8.60 -9.02
N VAL A 112 -5.60 -8.46 -10.30
CA VAL A 112 -5.05 -7.20 -10.82
C VAL A 112 -6.11 -6.50 -11.65
N HIS A 113 -6.28 -5.22 -11.38
CA HIS A 113 -7.23 -4.37 -12.10
C HIS A 113 -6.47 -3.22 -12.78
N ARG A 114 -7.04 -2.67 -13.85
CA ARG A 114 -6.60 -1.36 -14.37
C ARG A 114 -6.93 -0.25 -13.37
N ARG A 115 -6.81 1.01 -13.79
CA ARG A 115 -7.26 2.17 -13.00
C ARG A 115 -8.75 2.10 -12.63
N ASP A 116 -9.56 1.40 -13.43
CA ASP A 116 -10.93 1.03 -13.13
C ASP A 116 -10.97 -0.33 -12.39
N PRO A 117 -11.52 -0.41 -11.17
CA PRO A 117 -11.70 -1.67 -10.42
C PRO A 117 -12.58 -2.71 -11.12
N HIS A 118 -13.36 -2.34 -12.14
CA HIS A 118 -14.16 -3.28 -12.92
C HIS A 118 -13.42 -3.85 -14.14
N ALA A 119 -12.25 -3.29 -14.48
CA ALA A 119 -11.42 -3.75 -15.57
C ALA A 119 -10.36 -4.75 -15.08
N ASP A 120 -10.82 -5.98 -14.83
CA ASP A 120 -10.00 -7.13 -14.41
C ASP A 120 -8.96 -7.49 -15.49
N LEU A 121 -7.72 -7.73 -15.06
CA LEU A 121 -6.58 -8.12 -15.88
C LEU A 121 -6.06 -9.53 -15.57
N GLY A 122 -6.70 -10.23 -14.65
CA GLY A 122 -6.40 -11.60 -14.24
C GLY A 122 -6.22 -11.77 -12.74
N GLU A 123 -6.32 -13.03 -12.33
CA GLU A 123 -5.99 -13.50 -10.98
C GLU A 123 -4.67 -14.29 -11.01
N PHE A 124 -3.87 -14.08 -9.98
CA PHE A 124 -2.51 -14.61 -9.84
C PHE A 124 -2.37 -15.32 -8.51
N THR A 125 -1.56 -16.38 -8.49
CA THR A 125 -1.36 -17.21 -7.29
C THR A 125 -0.27 -16.66 -6.37
N THR A 126 0.58 -15.77 -6.88
CA THR A 126 1.67 -15.15 -6.12
C THR A 126 1.61 -13.62 -6.18
N ALA A 127 2.17 -12.97 -5.17
CA ALA A 127 2.22 -11.51 -5.10
C ALA A 127 3.16 -10.95 -6.17
N GLU A 128 4.25 -11.65 -6.44
CA GLU A 128 5.28 -11.31 -7.42
C GLU A 128 4.72 -11.28 -8.84
N GLU A 129 3.89 -12.27 -9.21
CA GLU A 129 3.22 -12.30 -10.52
C GLU A 129 2.26 -11.13 -10.69
N ALA A 130 1.45 -10.83 -9.67
CA ALA A 130 0.53 -9.70 -9.68
C ALA A 130 1.28 -8.36 -9.77
N VAL A 131 2.37 -8.21 -9.02
CA VAL A 131 3.26 -7.04 -9.07
C VAL A 131 3.88 -6.90 -10.46
N ALA A 132 4.44 -7.97 -11.03
CA ALA A 132 5.00 -7.95 -12.38
C ALA A 132 3.95 -7.56 -13.43
N ARG A 133 2.69 -7.99 -13.24
CA ARG A 133 1.59 -7.56 -14.11
C ARG A 133 1.34 -6.06 -14.02
N VAL A 134 1.34 -5.48 -12.82
CA VAL A 134 1.18 -4.03 -12.64
C VAL A 134 2.36 -3.23 -13.18
N VAL A 135 3.59 -3.70 -13.02
CA VAL A 135 4.79 -3.04 -13.55
C VAL A 135 4.72 -2.89 -15.07
N ARG A 136 4.19 -3.90 -15.78
CA ARG A 136 3.96 -3.84 -17.24
C ARG A 136 2.90 -2.82 -17.67
N LEU A 137 2.13 -2.27 -16.73
CA LEU A 137 1.15 -1.20 -16.99
C LEU A 137 1.72 0.19 -16.71
N LEU A 138 2.91 0.29 -16.12
CA LEU A 138 3.59 1.57 -15.94
C LEU A 138 4.05 2.11 -17.31
N PRO A 139 4.08 3.44 -17.50
CA PRO A 139 4.75 4.05 -18.65
C PRO A 139 6.21 3.58 -18.75
N ASP A 140 6.84 3.58 -19.91
CA ASP A 140 8.25 3.15 -20.05
C ASP A 140 9.25 4.11 -19.39
N THR A 141 8.84 5.33 -19.08
CA THR A 141 9.67 6.28 -18.35
C THR A 141 9.80 5.88 -16.88
N ASP A 142 10.88 6.31 -16.25
CA ASP A 142 11.03 6.15 -14.82
C ASP A 142 9.95 6.98 -14.09
N PRO A 143 9.29 6.40 -13.08
CA PRO A 143 8.28 7.11 -12.32
C PRO A 143 8.93 8.21 -11.50
N GLU A 144 8.48 9.45 -11.74
CA GLU A 144 8.83 10.63 -10.94
C GLU A 144 7.72 10.89 -9.91
N VAL A 145 8.11 11.22 -8.68
CA VAL A 145 7.17 11.52 -7.59
C VAL A 145 7.30 12.99 -7.17
N THR A 146 6.16 13.67 -7.09
CA THR A 146 6.08 15.06 -6.66
C THR A 146 5.20 15.18 -5.40
N ALA A 147 5.23 16.33 -4.75
CA ALA A 147 4.36 16.55 -3.59
C ALA A 147 2.86 16.49 -3.96
N GLY A 148 2.50 16.78 -5.22
CA GLY A 148 1.13 17.12 -5.61
C GLY A 148 1.11 18.54 -6.16
N ARG A 149 -0.03 18.99 -6.68
CA ARG A 149 -0.17 20.37 -7.15
C ARG A 149 -0.17 21.28 -5.92
N ASP A 150 0.87 22.10 -5.76
CA ASP A 150 0.75 23.30 -4.91
C ASP A 150 -0.34 24.15 -5.58
N GLU A 151 -1.45 24.42 -4.88
CA GLU A 151 -2.28 25.54 -5.31
C GLU A 151 -1.38 26.77 -5.30
N PRO A 152 -1.28 27.53 -6.41
CA PRO A 152 -0.62 28.82 -6.33
C PRO A 152 -1.37 29.62 -5.28
N THR A 153 -0.67 30.06 -4.25
CA THR A 153 -1.18 31.05 -3.31
C THR A 153 -1.65 32.22 -4.15
N SER A 154 -2.96 32.32 -4.35
CA SER A 154 -3.56 33.42 -5.08
C SER A 154 -3.36 34.65 -4.22
N GLY A 155 -2.26 35.35 -4.46
CA GLY A 155 -2.08 36.72 -3.99
C GLY A 155 -3.16 37.56 -4.66
N ALA A 156 -4.08 38.05 -3.85
CA ALA A 156 -4.96 39.16 -4.15
C ALA A 156 -4.93 40.10 -2.94
#